data_AF-A0A2R6L2R6-F1
#
_entry.id   AF-A0A2R6L2R6-F1
#
_cell.length_a   1.000
_cell.length_b   1.000
_cell.length_c   1.000
_cell.angle_alpha   90.00
_cell.angle_beta   90.00
_cell.angle_gamma   90.00
#
_symmetry.space_group_name_H-M   'P 1'
#
loop_
_entity.id
_entity.type
_entity.pdbx_description
1 polymer ?
#
loop_
_entity_poly.entity_id
_entity_poly.type
_entity_poly.pdbx_seq_one_letter_code
_entity_poly.pdbx_strand_id
1 'polypeptide(L)'
;MRAHDHTVKVDLDGVLGPDERYHYRFVHRGTASRTGRCRTLPAPEASVESLRLAVMTCQNYANGYFGALGRVARADVDFLVHVGDFIYESTDGAFTGIGGPDLPDRDLELPVGEGRTRDLADYRYLHRSYRTDRLLQRALEAHTLIPAWDDHEIANDIYWDYEVDAPRADHPLSDDPAAMTRLTADAMHAWWEYMPARIDYHPEADRLQERFELWRTVRFGDLVDLVMTDERLFRDPPKDVPGGVPTREATAPKYEPEERSMLGAAQREWFLETVADRQLEVPVRQVR
;
A
#
# COMPACT_ATOMS: atom_id res chain seq x y z
N MET A 1 -22.89 1.33 2.48
CA MET A 1 -22.54 0.69 1.19
C MET A 1 -22.47 1.71 0.07
N ARG A 2 -23.56 2.34 -0.42
CA ARG A 2 -23.47 3.27 -1.58
C ARG A 2 -22.50 4.45 -1.37
N ALA A 3 -22.45 5.01 -0.16
CA ALA A 3 -21.51 6.10 0.18
C ALA A 3 -20.04 5.66 0.11
N HIS A 4 -19.78 4.35 0.23
CA HIS A 4 -18.44 3.74 0.17
C HIS A 4 -18.27 2.82 -1.03
N ASP A 5 -18.85 3.22 -2.17
CA ASP A 5 -18.76 2.49 -3.43
C ASP A 5 -19.12 1.00 -3.37
N HIS A 6 -20.10 0.68 -2.53
CA HIS A 6 -20.58 -0.69 -2.31
C HIS A 6 -19.52 -1.67 -1.77
N THR A 7 -18.41 -1.15 -1.25
CA THR A 7 -17.42 -1.94 -0.52
C THR A 7 -17.98 -2.42 0.83
N VAL A 8 -17.46 -3.56 1.29
CA VAL A 8 -17.81 -4.17 2.58
C VAL A 8 -16.52 -4.66 3.22
N LYS A 9 -16.30 -4.24 4.46
CA LYS A 9 -15.22 -4.72 5.33
C LYS A 9 -15.89 -5.36 6.55
N VAL A 10 -15.48 -6.58 6.90
CA VAL A 10 -15.99 -7.30 8.06
C VAL A 10 -14.80 -7.60 8.95
N ASP A 11 -14.82 -7.06 10.16
CA ASP A 11 -13.85 -7.42 11.18
C ASP A 11 -14.37 -8.62 11.98
N LEU A 12 -13.54 -9.65 12.09
CA LEU A 12 -13.82 -10.90 12.80
C LEU A 12 -12.85 -11.08 13.98
N ASP A 13 -12.36 -9.97 14.54
CA ASP A 13 -11.47 -10.00 15.70
C ASP A 13 -12.10 -10.75 16.88
N GLY A 14 -11.32 -11.60 17.53
CA GLY A 14 -11.77 -12.45 18.62
C GLY A 14 -12.78 -13.55 18.24
N VAL A 15 -13.16 -13.67 16.97
CA VAL A 15 -14.09 -14.71 16.48
C VAL A 15 -13.35 -15.90 15.89
N LEU A 16 -12.26 -15.66 15.19
CA LEU A 16 -11.46 -16.68 14.52
C LEU A 16 -10.30 -17.16 15.42
N GLY A 17 -9.95 -18.44 15.32
CA GLY A 17 -8.76 -19.00 15.95
C GLY A 17 -7.46 -18.45 15.31
N PRO A 18 -6.35 -18.38 16.06
CA PRO A 18 -5.07 -17.94 15.55
C PRO A 18 -4.43 -19.01 14.65
N ASP A 19 -3.62 -18.57 13.68
CA ASP A 19 -2.90 -19.40 12.73
C ASP A 19 -3.73 -20.44 11.94
N GLU A 20 -5.01 -20.15 11.71
CA GLU A 20 -5.94 -21.05 11.04
C GLU A 20 -6.30 -20.56 9.63
N ARG A 21 -6.54 -21.51 8.72
CA ARG A 21 -7.03 -21.24 7.36
C ARG A 21 -8.55 -21.33 7.32
N TYR A 22 -9.20 -20.25 6.90
CA TYR A 22 -10.65 -20.16 6.75
C TYR A 22 -11.04 -19.94 5.29
N HIS A 23 -12.22 -20.42 4.93
CA HIS A 23 -12.90 -20.08 3.68
C HIS A 23 -14.00 -19.08 3.95
N TYR A 24 -14.16 -18.10 3.06
CA TYR A 24 -15.20 -17.08 3.18
C TYR A 24 -15.86 -16.78 1.84
N ARG A 25 -17.11 -16.30 1.89
CA ARG A 25 -17.81 -15.72 0.74
C ARG A 25 -18.89 -14.77 1.26
N PHE A 26 -19.22 -13.76 0.46
CA PHE A 26 -20.32 -12.85 0.73
C PHE A 26 -21.57 -13.31 -0.02
N VAL A 27 -22.75 -13.17 0.59
CA VAL A 27 -24.04 -13.50 -0.04
C VAL A 27 -24.97 -12.30 0.06
N HIS A 28 -25.45 -11.81 -1.08
CA HIS A 28 -26.41 -10.72 -1.15
C HIS A 28 -27.52 -11.04 -2.15
N ARG A 29 -28.78 -10.98 -1.70
CA ARG A 29 -29.98 -11.21 -2.54
C ARG A 29 -29.89 -12.48 -3.40
N GLY A 30 -29.45 -13.59 -2.79
CA GLY A 30 -29.33 -14.89 -3.47
C GLY A 30 -28.11 -15.04 -4.39
N THR A 31 -27.28 -13.99 -4.55
CA THR A 31 -26.02 -14.05 -5.29
C THR A 31 -24.85 -14.22 -4.32
N ALA A 32 -24.01 -15.23 -4.56
CA ALA A 32 -22.80 -15.46 -3.78
C ALA A 32 -21.57 -14.94 -4.53
N SER A 33 -20.62 -14.38 -3.79
CA SER A 33 -19.28 -14.14 -4.32
C SER A 33 -18.57 -15.47 -4.62
N ARG A 34 -17.46 -15.40 -5.35
CA ARG A 34 -16.47 -16.49 -5.34
C ARG A 34 -15.98 -16.73 -3.92
N THR A 35 -15.58 -17.95 -3.64
CA THR A 35 -15.02 -18.34 -2.34
C THR A 35 -13.58 -17.89 -2.25
N GLY A 36 -13.28 -17.05 -1.26
CA GLY A 36 -11.92 -16.72 -0.87
C GLY A 36 -11.43 -17.62 0.26
N ARG A 37 -10.13 -17.57 0.50
CA ARG A 37 -9.46 -18.17 1.65
C ARG A 37 -8.61 -17.10 2.34
N CYS A 38 -8.56 -17.15 3.65
CA CYS A 38 -7.63 -16.38 4.46
C CYS A 38 -6.94 -17.30 5.48
N ARG A 39 -5.75 -16.90 5.93
CA ARG A 39 -5.06 -17.38 7.11
C ARG A 39 -5.05 -16.26 8.16
N THR A 40 -5.40 -16.57 9.40
CA THR A 40 -5.23 -15.65 10.54
C THR A 40 -3.77 -15.61 10.99
N LEU A 41 -3.35 -14.52 11.62
CA LEU A 41 -2.01 -14.45 12.21
C LEU A 41 -1.87 -15.45 13.35
N PRO A 42 -0.66 -15.98 13.61
CA PRO A 42 -0.38 -16.70 14.84
C PRO A 42 -0.52 -15.77 16.06
N ALA A 43 -0.76 -16.37 17.23
CA ALA A 43 -0.74 -15.61 18.48
C ALA A 43 0.66 -15.00 18.70
N PRO A 44 0.77 -13.81 19.32
CA PRO A 44 2.06 -13.13 19.52
C PRO A 44 3.13 -13.97 20.22
N GLU A 45 2.72 -14.86 21.13
CA GLU A 45 3.57 -15.76 21.90
C GLU A 45 3.74 -17.15 21.28
N ALA A 46 3.15 -17.41 20.11
CA ALA A 46 3.27 -18.70 19.44
C ALA A 46 4.68 -18.92 18.92
N SER A 47 5.18 -20.15 19.05
CA SER A 47 6.43 -20.55 18.40
C SER A 47 6.16 -20.95 16.96
N VAL A 48 6.66 -20.16 16.01
CA VAL A 48 6.38 -20.33 14.58
C VAL A 48 7.61 -20.90 13.89
N GLU A 49 7.52 -22.13 13.36
CA GLU A 49 8.67 -22.81 12.75
C GLU A 49 9.10 -22.21 11.41
N SER A 50 8.14 -21.73 10.61
CA SER A 50 8.43 -21.16 9.28
C SER A 50 7.33 -20.22 8.81
N LEU A 51 7.72 -19.28 7.95
CA LEU A 51 6.83 -18.32 7.30
C LEU A 51 7.21 -18.22 5.81
N ARG A 52 6.23 -18.32 4.91
CA ARG A 52 6.40 -18.12 3.47
C ARG A 52 5.60 -16.92 3.01
N LEU A 53 6.27 -15.91 2.49
CA LEU A 53 5.65 -14.70 1.97
C LEU A 53 5.80 -14.62 0.45
N ALA A 54 4.74 -14.23 -0.25
CA ALA A 54 4.87 -13.64 -1.58
C ALA A 54 4.92 -12.12 -1.41
N VAL A 55 5.97 -11.46 -1.92
CA VAL A 55 6.12 -10.00 -1.86
C VAL A 55 5.97 -9.43 -3.25
N MET A 56 5.07 -8.45 -3.41
CA MET A 56 4.70 -7.83 -4.68
C MET A 56 4.72 -6.30 -4.57
N THR A 57 4.96 -5.63 -5.69
CA THR A 57 4.87 -4.19 -5.86
C THR A 57 4.62 -3.86 -7.34
N CYS A 58 4.31 -2.61 -7.65
CA CYS A 58 4.28 -2.04 -9.00
C CYS A 58 3.52 -2.90 -10.01
N GLN A 59 2.19 -2.88 -9.92
CA GLN A 59 1.32 -3.67 -10.80
C GLN A 59 0.55 -2.79 -11.79
N ASN A 60 1.25 -1.92 -12.54
CA ASN A 60 0.61 -1.03 -13.51
C ASN A 60 -0.23 -1.85 -14.52
N TYR A 61 -1.55 -1.58 -14.53
CA TYR A 61 -2.54 -2.34 -15.31
C TYR A 61 -2.33 -2.19 -16.82
N ALA A 62 -1.88 -1.02 -17.28
CA ALA A 62 -1.63 -0.73 -18.68
C ALA A 62 -0.30 -1.35 -19.18
N ASN A 63 0.62 -1.69 -18.28
CA ASN A 63 1.95 -2.22 -18.66
C ASN A 63 1.96 -3.71 -18.97
N GLY A 64 0.90 -4.45 -18.66
CA GLY A 64 0.83 -5.86 -18.99
C GLY A 64 -0.18 -6.67 -18.20
N TYR A 65 -0.32 -7.92 -18.62
CA TYR A 65 -1.12 -8.91 -17.90
C TYR A 65 -0.43 -9.33 -16.59
N PHE A 66 -1.23 -9.54 -15.54
CA PHE A 66 -0.76 -9.89 -14.20
C PHE A 66 -0.31 -11.36 -14.04
N GLY A 67 0.56 -11.83 -14.94
CA GLY A 67 1.09 -13.20 -14.95
C GLY A 67 1.79 -13.60 -13.65
N ALA A 68 2.49 -12.67 -13.01
CA ALA A 68 3.12 -12.87 -11.70
C ALA A 68 2.10 -13.20 -10.61
N LEU A 69 1.00 -12.43 -10.52
CA LEU A 69 -0.12 -12.72 -9.62
C LEU A 69 -0.78 -14.07 -9.95
N GLY A 70 -0.82 -14.45 -11.23
CA GLY A 70 -1.26 -15.77 -11.66
C GLY A 70 -0.39 -16.93 -11.14
N ARG A 71 0.91 -16.69 -10.87
CA ARG A 71 1.79 -17.65 -10.17
C ARG A 71 1.57 -17.59 -8.66
N VAL A 72 1.48 -16.39 -8.08
CA VAL A 72 1.21 -16.21 -6.65
C VAL A 72 -0.07 -16.93 -6.23
N ALA A 73 -1.14 -16.82 -7.02
CA ALA A 73 -2.41 -17.51 -6.78
C ALA A 73 -2.30 -19.05 -6.64
N ARG A 74 -1.22 -19.66 -7.12
CA ARG A 74 -0.96 -21.12 -7.04
C ARG A 74 0.19 -21.48 -6.12
N ALA A 75 0.92 -20.47 -5.62
CA ALA A 75 2.06 -20.69 -4.74
C ALA A 75 1.58 -21.14 -3.35
N ASP A 76 2.36 -22.01 -2.72
CA ASP A 76 2.16 -22.37 -1.31
C ASP A 76 2.88 -21.36 -0.42
N VAL A 77 2.24 -20.20 -0.27
CA VAL A 77 2.64 -19.11 0.63
C VAL A 77 1.56 -18.91 1.70
N ASP A 78 1.97 -18.33 2.83
CA ASP A 78 1.08 -18.09 3.97
C ASP A 78 0.34 -16.76 3.82
N PHE A 79 1.06 -15.72 3.36
CA PHE A 79 0.55 -14.37 3.17
C PHE A 79 1.09 -13.76 1.89
N LEU A 80 0.29 -12.87 1.29
CA LEU A 80 0.70 -11.98 0.22
C LEU A 80 0.97 -10.60 0.82
N VAL A 81 2.19 -10.10 0.72
CA VAL A 81 2.57 -8.73 1.09
C VAL A 81 2.62 -7.89 -0.17
N HIS A 82 1.93 -6.76 -0.19
CA HIS A 82 2.02 -5.78 -1.27
C HIS A 82 2.60 -4.48 -0.72
N VAL A 83 3.75 -4.05 -1.22
CA VAL A 83 4.52 -2.94 -0.63
C VAL A 83 4.28 -1.58 -1.30
N GLY A 84 3.35 -1.50 -2.25
CA GLY A 84 2.89 -0.24 -2.84
C GLY A 84 2.66 -0.34 -4.34
N ASP A 85 2.14 0.73 -4.95
CA ASP A 85 1.77 0.81 -6.37
C ASP A 85 0.76 -0.28 -6.79
N PHE A 86 -0.24 -0.51 -5.93
CA PHE A 86 -1.37 -1.40 -6.20
C PHE A 86 -2.24 -0.85 -7.33
N ILE A 87 -2.32 0.47 -7.45
CA ILE A 87 -2.90 1.19 -8.60
C ILE A 87 -1.87 2.23 -9.11
N TYR A 88 -2.13 2.79 -10.30
CA TYR A 88 -1.44 3.97 -10.81
C TYR A 88 -2.46 5.05 -11.11
N GLU A 89 -2.18 6.28 -10.72
CA GLU A 89 -3.08 7.45 -10.78
C GLU A 89 -3.14 8.12 -12.16
N SER A 90 -2.52 7.50 -13.17
CA SER A 90 -2.42 8.03 -14.52
C SER A 90 -3.00 7.09 -15.58
N THR A 91 -3.56 7.70 -16.62
CA THR A 91 -4.01 7.09 -17.88
C THR A 91 -3.41 7.77 -19.12
N ASP A 92 -2.53 8.77 -18.95
CA ASP A 92 -1.92 9.54 -20.04
C ASP A 92 -0.73 8.85 -20.73
N GLY A 93 -0.38 7.65 -20.28
CA GLY A 93 0.75 6.88 -20.81
C GLY A 93 2.11 7.25 -20.20
N ALA A 94 2.20 8.20 -19.26
CA ALA A 94 3.47 8.63 -18.65
C ALA A 94 4.26 7.48 -18.01
N PHE A 95 3.57 6.47 -17.47
CA PHE A 95 4.19 5.31 -16.83
C PHE A 95 4.15 4.04 -17.69
N THR A 96 3.96 4.20 -19.00
CA THR A 96 4.03 3.07 -19.93
C THR A 96 5.47 2.67 -20.20
N GLY A 97 5.74 1.36 -20.16
CA GLY A 97 7.09 0.84 -20.41
C GLY A 97 7.58 1.20 -21.82
N ILE A 98 8.82 1.67 -21.96
CA ILE A 98 9.43 1.97 -23.26
C ILE A 98 9.42 0.71 -24.13
N GLY A 99 8.77 0.76 -25.29
CA GLY A 99 8.63 -0.39 -26.18
C GLY A 99 7.65 -1.45 -25.67
N GLY A 100 6.79 -1.09 -24.71
CA GLY A 100 5.70 -1.93 -24.25
C GLY A 100 4.73 -2.29 -25.37
N PRO A 101 4.07 -3.46 -25.29
CA PRO A 101 3.06 -3.84 -26.25
C PRO A 101 1.85 -2.89 -26.18
N ASP A 102 1.25 -2.62 -27.33
CA ASP A 102 -0.10 -2.02 -27.37
C ASP A 102 -1.12 -3.06 -26.86
N LEU A 103 -1.85 -2.71 -25.80
CA LEU A 103 -2.79 -3.59 -25.11
C LEU A 103 -4.17 -2.90 -25.00
N PRO A 104 -4.97 -2.87 -26.08
CA PRO A 104 -6.24 -2.13 -26.08
C PRO A 104 -7.26 -2.60 -25.04
N ASP A 105 -7.16 -3.86 -24.57
CA ASP A 105 -7.99 -4.38 -23.48
C ASP A 105 -7.53 -3.93 -22.08
N ARG A 106 -6.47 -3.11 -22.02
CA ARG A 106 -5.88 -2.52 -20.81
C ARG A 106 -5.92 -1.00 -20.79
N ASP A 107 -6.52 -0.38 -21.80
CA ASP A 107 -6.75 1.06 -21.81
C ASP A 107 -7.70 1.45 -20.67
N LEU A 108 -7.35 2.56 -20.01
CA LEU A 108 -8.11 3.14 -18.91
C LEU A 108 -8.48 4.57 -19.29
N GLU A 109 -9.68 4.99 -18.93
CA GLU A 109 -10.16 6.36 -19.12
C GLU A 109 -10.77 6.83 -17.80
N LEU A 110 -10.12 7.81 -17.18
CA LEU A 110 -10.59 8.35 -15.91
C LEU A 110 -11.97 9.03 -16.10
N PRO A 111 -12.91 8.88 -15.16
CA PRO A 111 -14.22 9.53 -15.19
C PRO A 111 -14.19 11.03 -15.48
N VAL A 112 -13.21 11.76 -14.93
CA VAL A 112 -13.05 13.20 -15.19
C VAL A 112 -12.52 13.49 -16.60
N GLY A 113 -11.93 12.49 -17.27
CA GLY A 113 -11.42 12.57 -18.65
C GLY A 113 -10.06 13.27 -18.77
N GLU A 114 -9.44 13.59 -17.63
CA GLU A 114 -8.09 14.14 -17.57
C GLU A 114 -7.14 12.98 -17.28
N GLY A 115 -6.00 12.89 -17.97
CA GLY A 115 -5.11 11.72 -17.87
C GLY A 115 -4.47 11.47 -16.50
N ARG A 116 -4.78 12.29 -15.49
CA ARG A 116 -4.35 12.19 -14.08
C ARG A 116 -5.57 12.33 -13.17
N THR A 117 -5.60 11.59 -12.06
CA THR A 117 -6.70 11.63 -11.08
C THR A 117 -6.99 13.05 -10.58
N ARG A 118 -8.27 13.39 -10.46
CA ARG A 118 -8.71 14.70 -9.95
C ARG A 118 -9.59 14.61 -8.72
N ASP A 119 -10.25 13.47 -8.50
CA ASP A 119 -11.17 13.28 -7.40
C ASP A 119 -11.32 11.81 -6.96
N LEU A 120 -12.12 11.59 -5.93
CA LEU A 120 -12.48 10.27 -5.41
C LEU A 120 -13.11 9.34 -6.47
N ALA A 121 -13.84 9.86 -7.45
CA ALA A 121 -14.47 9.03 -8.48
C ALA A 121 -13.43 8.38 -9.39
N ASP A 122 -12.36 9.11 -9.71
CA ASP A 122 -11.21 8.59 -10.47
C ASP A 122 -10.47 7.49 -9.70
N TYR A 123 -10.14 7.70 -8.42
CA TYR A 123 -9.49 6.66 -7.61
C TYR A 123 -10.34 5.40 -7.47
N ARG A 124 -11.64 5.57 -7.20
CA ARG A 124 -12.59 4.44 -7.16
C ARG A 124 -12.65 3.71 -8.49
N TYR A 125 -12.65 4.45 -9.62
CA TYR A 125 -12.57 3.84 -10.94
C TYR A 125 -11.32 3.00 -11.10
N LEU A 126 -10.13 3.52 -10.78
CA LEU A 126 -8.87 2.79 -10.88
C LEU A 126 -8.87 1.52 -10.01
N HIS A 127 -9.31 1.62 -8.76
CA HIS A 127 -9.42 0.47 -7.88
C HIS A 127 -10.35 -0.63 -8.41
N ARG A 128 -11.49 -0.26 -9.03
CA ARG A 128 -12.40 -1.21 -9.69
C ARG A 128 -11.77 -1.80 -10.93
N SER A 129 -11.19 -0.97 -11.79
CA SER A 129 -10.58 -1.36 -13.06
C SER A 129 -9.45 -2.36 -12.86
N TYR A 130 -8.51 -2.10 -11.94
CA TYR A 130 -7.44 -3.03 -11.59
C TYR A 130 -7.99 -4.37 -11.09
N ARG A 131 -9.04 -4.32 -10.23
CA ARG A 131 -9.71 -5.51 -9.68
C ARG A 131 -10.57 -6.27 -10.70
N THR A 132 -10.72 -5.81 -11.94
CA THR A 132 -11.34 -6.62 -13.01
C THR A 132 -10.43 -7.76 -13.47
N ASP A 133 -9.11 -7.62 -13.28
CA ASP A 133 -8.13 -8.63 -13.69
C ASP A 133 -8.36 -9.96 -12.94
N ARG A 134 -8.50 -11.04 -13.70
CA ARG A 134 -8.80 -12.37 -13.15
C ARG A 134 -7.64 -12.99 -12.39
N LEU A 135 -6.39 -12.64 -12.70
CA LEU A 135 -5.21 -13.12 -11.99
C LEU A 135 -5.04 -12.39 -10.66
N LEU A 136 -5.28 -11.08 -10.61
CA LEU A 136 -5.34 -10.35 -9.34
C LEU A 136 -6.43 -10.91 -8.45
N GLN A 137 -7.64 -11.04 -8.98
CA GLN A 137 -8.76 -11.63 -8.24
C GLN A 137 -8.42 -13.00 -7.65
N ARG A 138 -7.79 -13.90 -8.42
CA ARG A 138 -7.39 -15.23 -7.95
C ARG A 138 -6.33 -15.17 -6.87
N ALA A 139 -5.38 -14.25 -6.95
CA ALA A 139 -4.36 -14.08 -5.93
C ALA A 139 -4.97 -13.62 -4.60
N LEU A 140 -5.89 -12.64 -4.65
CA LEU A 140 -6.63 -12.15 -3.47
C LEU A 140 -7.59 -13.20 -2.89
N GLU A 141 -8.12 -14.09 -3.72
CA GLU A 141 -8.95 -15.22 -3.26
C GLU A 141 -8.15 -16.33 -2.61
N ALA A 142 -6.87 -16.49 -2.97
CA ALA A 142 -6.04 -17.60 -2.51
C ALA A 142 -5.36 -17.34 -1.16
N HIS A 143 -5.08 -16.06 -0.85
CA HIS A 143 -4.16 -15.65 0.22
C HIS A 143 -4.67 -14.44 1.00
N THR A 144 -4.31 -14.36 2.28
CA THR A 144 -4.47 -13.14 3.08
C THR A 144 -3.50 -12.07 2.58
N LEU A 145 -4.03 -10.90 2.22
CA LEU A 145 -3.24 -9.73 1.81
C LEU A 145 -2.82 -8.91 3.03
N ILE A 146 -1.54 -8.55 3.10
CA ILE A 146 -0.97 -7.55 4.00
C ILE A 146 -0.54 -6.36 3.13
N PRO A 147 -1.37 -5.30 3.02
CA PRO A 147 -1.10 -4.20 2.12
C PRO A 147 -0.41 -3.00 2.80
N ALA A 148 0.54 -2.40 2.09
CA ALA A 148 1.00 -1.02 2.26
C ALA A 148 0.60 -0.20 1.02
N TRP A 149 1.09 1.04 0.96
CA TRP A 149 1.09 1.87 -0.23
C TRP A 149 2.51 2.31 -0.58
N ASP A 150 2.65 2.89 -1.75
CA ASP A 150 3.72 3.80 -2.12
C ASP A 150 3.09 5.06 -2.75
N ASP A 151 3.76 5.75 -3.66
CA ASP A 151 3.31 7.03 -4.20
C ASP A 151 2.14 6.91 -5.17
N HIS A 152 2.08 5.88 -6.02
CA HIS A 152 1.06 5.77 -7.06
C HIS A 152 -0.35 5.42 -6.56
N GLU A 153 -0.50 5.07 -5.29
CA GLU A 153 -1.80 5.09 -4.62
C GLU A 153 -2.40 6.49 -4.54
N ILE A 154 -1.56 7.54 -4.59
CA ILE A 154 -1.95 8.94 -4.47
C ILE A 154 -1.52 9.71 -5.73
N ALA A 155 -0.23 10.03 -5.86
CA ALA A 155 0.36 10.74 -6.99
C ALA A 155 1.86 10.47 -7.04
N ASN A 156 2.40 10.30 -8.25
CA ASN A 156 3.81 10.03 -8.49
C ASN A 156 4.74 10.96 -7.66
N ASP A 157 5.72 10.36 -7.00
CA ASP A 157 6.71 11.03 -6.17
C ASP A 157 6.16 11.96 -5.07
N ILE A 158 4.96 11.68 -4.54
CA ILE A 158 4.38 12.48 -3.46
C ILE A 158 5.28 12.56 -2.20
N TYR A 159 5.35 13.74 -1.62
CA TYR A 159 6.04 14.08 -0.37
C TYR A 159 5.27 15.15 0.41
N TRP A 160 5.68 15.43 1.64
CA TRP A 160 5.14 16.53 2.44
C TRP A 160 6.01 17.79 2.36
N ASP A 161 5.43 18.91 1.95
CA ASP A 161 6.09 20.21 2.01
C ASP A 161 5.72 20.89 3.34
N TYR A 162 6.65 20.83 4.31
CA TYR A 162 6.47 21.41 5.63
C TYR A 162 6.48 22.95 5.65
N GLU A 163 6.93 23.63 4.59
CA GLU A 163 6.89 25.10 4.53
C GLU A 163 5.46 25.61 4.31
N VAL A 164 4.65 24.86 3.55
CA VAL A 164 3.24 25.19 3.26
C VAL A 164 2.24 24.27 3.96
N ASP A 165 2.73 23.29 4.73
CA ASP A 165 1.97 22.25 5.45
C ASP A 165 0.97 21.50 4.54
N ALA A 166 1.44 21.05 3.37
CA ALA A 166 0.62 20.37 2.37
C ALA A 166 1.41 19.35 1.53
N PRO A 167 0.74 18.36 0.92
CA PRO A 167 1.40 17.43 0.02
C PRO A 167 1.77 18.10 -1.32
N ARG A 168 2.90 17.68 -1.88
CA ARG A 168 3.35 17.99 -3.25
C ARG A 168 3.76 16.71 -3.97
N ALA A 169 3.67 16.70 -5.29
CA ALA A 169 3.91 15.52 -6.11
C ALA A 169 4.23 15.93 -7.56
N ASP A 170 4.62 14.97 -8.40
CA ASP A 170 4.57 15.13 -9.85
C ASP A 170 3.11 15.06 -10.34
N HIS A 171 2.41 16.18 -10.17
CA HIS A 171 0.99 16.26 -10.48
C HIS A 171 0.58 17.68 -10.93
N PRO A 172 -0.37 17.85 -11.88
CA PRO A 172 -0.83 19.16 -12.33
C PRO A 172 -1.46 20.05 -11.23
N LEU A 173 -1.88 19.47 -10.11
CA LEU A 173 -2.38 20.23 -8.96
C LEU A 173 -1.27 20.65 -7.97
N SER A 174 -0.01 20.29 -8.20
CA SER A 174 1.05 20.42 -7.19
C SER A 174 1.31 21.85 -6.70
N ASP A 175 0.95 22.87 -7.47
CA ASP A 175 1.08 24.28 -7.09
C ASP A 175 -0.16 24.84 -6.36
N ASP A 176 -1.21 24.03 -6.16
CA ASP A 176 -2.38 24.35 -5.33
C ASP A 176 -2.41 23.42 -4.09
N PRO A 177 -1.88 23.88 -2.94
CA PRO A 177 -1.84 23.13 -1.69
C PRO A 177 -3.21 22.60 -1.25
N ALA A 178 -4.27 23.38 -1.46
CA ALA A 178 -5.61 22.99 -1.04
C ALA A 178 -6.19 21.90 -1.97
N ALA A 179 -5.89 21.97 -3.27
CA ALA A 179 -6.29 20.94 -4.22
C ALA A 179 -5.51 19.64 -4.01
N MET A 180 -4.19 19.68 -3.82
CA MET A 180 -3.41 18.48 -3.49
C MET A 180 -3.85 17.85 -2.16
N THR A 181 -4.14 18.66 -1.14
CA THR A 181 -4.65 18.15 0.14
C THR A 181 -5.98 17.39 -0.06
N ARG A 182 -6.91 17.93 -0.87
CA ARG A 182 -8.17 17.24 -1.18
C ARG A 182 -7.93 15.96 -1.99
N LEU A 183 -7.06 16.00 -2.99
CA LEU A 183 -6.72 14.83 -3.81
C LEU A 183 -6.14 13.69 -2.96
N THR A 184 -5.19 14.02 -2.06
CA THR A 184 -4.61 13.05 -1.12
C THR A 184 -5.67 12.49 -0.17
N ALA A 185 -6.59 13.32 0.34
CA ALA A 185 -7.70 12.82 1.16
C ALA A 185 -8.62 11.84 0.40
N ASP A 186 -8.89 12.12 -0.87
CA ASP A 186 -9.68 11.26 -1.76
C ASP A 186 -8.97 9.92 -2.04
N ALA A 187 -7.67 9.97 -2.33
CA ALA A 187 -6.83 8.78 -2.50
C ALA A 187 -6.82 7.90 -1.23
N MET A 188 -6.61 8.51 -0.06
CA MET A 188 -6.68 7.83 1.23
C MET A 188 -8.05 7.18 1.47
N HIS A 189 -9.14 7.88 1.13
CA HIS A 189 -10.50 7.34 1.25
C HIS A 189 -10.66 6.09 0.37
N ALA A 190 -10.28 6.18 -0.90
CA ALA A 190 -10.38 5.06 -1.83
C ALA A 190 -9.50 3.87 -1.40
N TRP A 191 -8.28 4.13 -0.94
CA TRP A 191 -7.40 3.09 -0.40
C TRP A 191 -8.05 2.37 0.78
N TRP A 192 -8.61 3.11 1.73
CA TRP A 192 -9.32 2.54 2.88
C TRP A 192 -10.54 1.70 2.46
N GLU A 193 -11.30 2.13 1.45
CA GLU A 193 -12.45 1.37 0.92
C GLU A 193 -12.04 0.03 0.31
N TYR A 194 -10.97 0.05 -0.47
CA TYR A 194 -10.63 -1.05 -1.38
C TYR A 194 -9.57 -2.01 -0.85
N MET A 195 -8.76 -1.59 0.12
CA MET A 195 -7.71 -2.42 0.70
C MET A 195 -8.23 -3.12 1.97
N PRO A 196 -8.02 -4.44 2.10
CA PRO A 196 -8.44 -5.22 3.27
C PRO A 196 -7.47 -5.01 4.44
N ALA A 197 -7.21 -3.75 4.79
CA ALA A 197 -6.42 -3.37 5.96
C ALA A 197 -7.35 -3.08 7.15
N ARG A 198 -6.98 -3.60 8.32
CA ARG A 198 -7.58 -3.24 9.61
C ARG A 198 -6.91 -1.94 10.10
N ILE A 199 -7.40 -0.82 9.60
CA ILE A 199 -6.99 0.53 9.99
C ILE A 199 -8.24 1.36 10.28
N ASP A 200 -8.19 2.13 11.37
CA ASP A 200 -9.24 3.09 11.71
C ASP A 200 -9.16 4.28 10.78
N TYR A 201 -10.31 4.77 10.31
CA TYR A 201 -10.41 5.88 9.37
C TYR A 201 -11.25 7.03 9.92
N HIS A 202 -10.64 8.20 9.94
CA HIS A 202 -11.17 9.45 10.49
C HIS A 202 -11.25 10.50 9.37
N PRO A 203 -12.28 10.45 8.49
CA PRO A 203 -12.41 11.36 7.35
C PRO A 203 -12.59 12.84 7.73
N GLU A 204 -12.89 13.14 8.99
CA GLU A 204 -13.07 14.50 9.50
C GLU A 204 -11.88 14.97 10.34
N ALA A 205 -10.76 14.23 10.36
CA ALA A 205 -9.55 14.67 11.04
C ALA A 205 -9.00 15.96 10.43
N ASP A 206 -8.46 16.83 11.29
CA ASP A 206 -7.96 18.16 10.92
C ASP A 206 -6.72 18.05 9.99
N ARG A 207 -5.83 17.07 10.25
CA ARG A 207 -4.65 16.81 9.42
C ARG A 207 -4.82 15.55 8.58
N LEU A 208 -4.23 15.53 7.38
CA LEU A 208 -4.22 14.33 6.52
C LEU A 208 -3.61 13.12 7.23
N GLN A 209 -2.49 13.32 7.91
CA GLN A 209 -1.76 12.27 8.65
C GLN A 209 -2.55 11.65 9.81
N GLU A 210 -3.63 12.31 10.24
CA GLU A 210 -4.49 11.83 11.33
C GLU A 210 -5.72 11.06 10.80
N ARG A 211 -5.91 11.03 9.47
CA ARG A 211 -7.06 10.34 8.86
C ARG A 211 -6.96 8.84 9.00
N PHE A 212 -5.77 8.26 8.90
CA PHE A 212 -5.48 6.90 9.36
C PHE A 212 -3.97 6.71 9.55
N GLU A 213 -3.60 5.73 10.35
CA GLU A 213 -2.21 5.31 10.55
C GLU A 213 -1.91 4.07 9.70
N LEU A 214 -1.01 4.20 8.72
CA LEU A 214 -0.60 3.06 7.89
C LEU A 214 0.52 2.24 8.54
N TRP A 215 1.48 2.91 9.20
CA TRP A 215 2.63 2.26 9.78
C TRP A 215 2.23 1.44 11.01
N ARG A 216 2.72 0.20 11.09
CA ARG A 216 2.29 -0.79 12.08
C ARG A 216 3.21 -2.02 12.06
N THR A 217 3.10 -2.86 13.09
CA THR A 217 3.81 -4.14 13.14
C THR A 217 2.84 -5.30 12.92
N VAL A 218 3.17 -6.18 11.98
CA VAL A 218 2.50 -7.49 11.84
C VAL A 218 3.40 -8.57 12.43
N ARG A 219 2.97 -9.16 13.55
CA ARG A 219 3.76 -10.14 14.31
C ARG A 219 3.44 -11.57 13.89
N PHE A 220 4.48 -12.35 13.64
CA PHE A 220 4.38 -13.79 13.34
C PHE A 220 4.97 -14.60 14.50
N GLY A 221 4.27 -14.59 15.64
CA GLY A 221 4.74 -15.26 16.85
C GLY A 221 6.10 -14.74 17.31
N ASP A 222 6.98 -15.65 17.71
CA ASP A 222 8.38 -15.37 18.08
C ASP A 222 9.35 -15.34 16.89
N LEU A 223 8.87 -15.55 15.65
CA LEU A 223 9.74 -15.74 14.48
C LEU A 223 10.17 -14.41 13.84
N VAL A 224 9.21 -13.58 13.43
CA VAL A 224 9.44 -12.34 12.68
C VAL A 224 8.38 -11.28 13.04
N ASP A 225 8.84 -10.06 13.26
CA ASP A 225 8.01 -8.85 13.26
C ASP A 225 8.18 -8.13 11.91
N LEU A 226 7.10 -8.03 11.12
CA LEU A 226 7.08 -7.22 9.90
C LEU A 226 6.72 -5.79 10.28
N VAL A 227 7.74 -4.93 10.36
CA VAL A 227 7.61 -3.50 10.67
C VAL A 227 7.29 -2.74 9.38
N MET A 228 6.03 -2.32 9.23
CA MET A 228 5.55 -1.62 8.05
C MET A 228 5.58 -0.11 8.29
N THR A 229 6.14 0.64 7.36
CA THR A 229 6.29 2.10 7.40
C THR A 229 5.33 2.79 6.42
N ASP A 230 5.05 4.06 6.69
CA ASP A 230 4.57 5.03 5.70
C ASP A 230 5.74 5.92 5.32
N GLU A 231 6.14 5.85 4.05
CA GLU A 231 7.30 6.59 3.55
C GLU A 231 6.88 7.72 2.62
N ARG A 232 5.59 8.07 2.55
CA ARG A 232 5.06 9.09 1.63
C ARG A 232 4.39 10.26 2.32
N LEU A 233 3.55 10.04 3.34
CA LEU A 233 2.85 11.15 4.00
C LEU A 233 3.74 12.01 4.92
N PHE A 234 4.93 11.50 5.27
CA PHE A 234 5.81 12.13 6.27
C PHE A 234 7.18 12.54 5.72
N ARG A 235 7.53 12.10 4.50
CA ARG A 235 8.85 12.35 3.92
C ARG A 235 9.01 13.80 3.48
N ASP A 236 10.22 14.31 3.62
CA ASP A 236 10.63 15.58 3.03
C ASP A 236 10.75 15.50 1.50
N PRO A 237 10.77 16.67 0.82
CA PRO A 237 10.94 16.76 -0.63
C PRO A 237 12.14 15.94 -1.11
N PRO A 238 12.02 15.15 -2.20
CA PRO A 238 13.19 14.50 -2.80
C PRO A 238 14.24 15.55 -3.21
N LYS A 239 15.50 15.15 -3.24
CA LYS A 239 16.55 16.04 -3.77
C LYS A 239 16.39 16.18 -5.28
N ASP A 240 16.47 17.41 -5.77
CA ASP A 240 16.72 17.66 -7.18
C ASP A 240 18.07 17.06 -7.54
N VAL A 241 18.05 15.94 -8.27
CA VAL A 241 19.26 15.41 -8.91
C VAL A 241 19.23 15.86 -10.37
N PRO A 242 20.11 16.79 -10.80
CA PRO A 242 20.17 17.20 -12.19
C PRO A 242 20.33 15.97 -13.11
N GLY A 243 19.35 15.74 -13.99
CA GLY A 243 19.32 14.60 -14.90
C GLY A 243 18.52 13.37 -14.42
N GLY A 244 17.82 13.45 -13.27
CA GLY A 244 16.82 12.46 -12.84
C GLY A 244 17.37 11.11 -12.38
N VAL A 245 18.69 10.87 -12.52
CA VAL A 245 19.35 9.66 -12.04
C VAL A 245 20.09 9.99 -10.74
N PRO A 246 19.66 9.46 -9.58
CA PRO A 246 20.40 9.62 -8.34
C PRO A 246 21.81 9.07 -8.53
N THR A 247 22.81 9.97 -8.56
CA THR A 247 24.20 9.52 -8.50
C THR A 247 24.49 9.12 -7.06
N ARG A 248 25.33 8.08 -6.88
CA ARG A 248 25.81 7.67 -5.55
C ARG A 248 26.42 8.84 -4.76
N GLU A 249 26.96 9.84 -5.46
CA GLU A 249 27.49 11.05 -4.85
C GLU A 249 26.38 12.01 -4.40
N ALA A 250 25.35 12.26 -5.21
CA ALA A 250 24.21 13.12 -4.84
C ALA A 250 23.39 12.58 -3.64
N THR A 251 23.37 11.25 -3.46
CA THR A 251 22.65 10.56 -2.39
C THR A 251 23.56 10.07 -1.27
N ALA A 252 24.84 10.48 -1.23
CA ALA A 252 25.74 10.03 -0.17
C ALA A 252 25.31 10.66 1.17
N PRO A 253 25.36 9.91 2.31
CA PRO A 253 24.92 10.41 3.62
C PRO A 253 25.57 11.73 4.04
N LYS A 254 26.83 11.96 3.64
CA LYS A 254 27.56 13.21 3.93
C LYS A 254 26.96 14.47 3.29
N TYR A 255 26.04 14.32 2.32
CA TYR A 255 25.32 15.42 1.69
C TYR A 255 23.85 15.44 2.10
N GLU A 256 23.40 14.56 3.01
CA GLU A 256 22.06 14.62 3.59
C GLU A 256 22.07 15.58 4.79
N PRO A 257 21.27 16.66 4.76
CA PRO A 257 21.01 17.45 5.96
C PRO A 257 20.44 16.56 7.07
N GLU A 258 20.90 16.76 8.30
CA GLU A 258 20.50 15.94 9.46
C GLU A 258 19.01 16.09 9.79
N GLU A 259 18.41 17.21 9.37
CA GLU A 259 17.02 17.57 9.63
C GLU A 259 16.03 16.87 8.70
N ARG A 260 16.49 16.28 7.59
CA ARG A 260 15.60 15.61 6.64
C ARG A 260 15.11 14.27 7.19
N SER A 261 13.85 13.95 6.92
CA SER A 261 13.18 12.73 7.35
C SER A 261 12.45 12.04 6.20
N MET A 262 12.43 10.70 6.27
CA MET A 262 11.55 9.84 5.46
C MET A 262 10.27 9.46 6.22
N LEU A 263 10.33 9.39 7.55
CA LEU A 263 9.25 8.85 8.40
C LEU A 263 8.59 9.94 9.26
N GLY A 264 9.07 11.18 9.21
CA GLY A 264 8.75 12.16 10.25
C GLY A 264 9.31 11.77 11.62
N ALA A 265 8.96 12.51 12.68
CA ALA A 265 9.54 12.30 14.02
C ALA A 265 8.91 11.09 14.75
N ALA A 266 7.57 11.06 14.85
CA ALA A 266 6.85 10.07 15.65
C ALA A 266 7.05 8.64 15.14
N GLN A 267 6.86 8.41 13.84
CA GLN A 267 7.07 7.09 13.25
C GLN A 267 8.55 6.68 13.27
N ARG A 268 9.50 7.62 13.16
CA ARG A 268 10.94 7.29 13.32
C ARG A 268 11.23 6.81 14.74
N GLU A 269 10.71 7.49 15.76
CA GLU A 269 10.87 7.09 17.16
C GLU A 269 10.26 5.70 17.39
N TRP A 270 9.00 5.51 16.99
CA TRP A 270 8.33 4.21 17.04
C TRP A 270 9.10 3.10 16.32
N PHE A 271 9.62 3.38 15.12
CA PHE A 271 10.38 2.42 14.33
C PHE A 271 11.64 1.98 15.07
N LEU A 272 12.41 2.94 15.60
CA LEU A 272 13.64 2.69 16.34
C LEU A 272 13.37 1.88 17.62
N GLU A 273 12.32 2.22 18.36
CA GLU A 273 11.91 1.48 19.54
C GLU A 273 11.53 0.04 19.17
N THR A 274 10.70 -0.14 18.14
CA THR A 274 10.22 -1.44 17.69
C THR A 274 11.36 -2.37 17.26
N VAL A 275 12.36 -1.85 16.53
CA VAL A 275 13.50 -2.68 16.08
C VAL A 275 14.54 -2.89 17.18
N ALA A 276 14.66 -1.99 18.15
CA ALA A 276 15.61 -2.09 19.25
C ALA A 276 15.13 -3.05 20.36
N ASP A 277 13.84 -3.06 20.67
CA ASP A 277 13.24 -3.87 21.75
C ASP A 277 13.59 -5.38 21.61
N ARG A 278 13.68 -5.88 20.38
CA ARG A 278 14.03 -7.29 20.10
C ARG A 278 15.53 -7.61 20.07
N GLN A 279 16.43 -6.61 20.06
CA GLN A 279 17.87 -6.88 20.14
C GLN A 279 18.31 -7.41 21.52
N LEU A 280 17.45 -7.35 22.54
CA LEU A 280 17.76 -7.81 23.90
C LEU A 280 17.40 -9.28 24.18
N GLU A 281 16.73 -9.99 23.25
CA GLU A 281 16.33 -11.40 23.44
C GLU A 281 17.18 -12.43 22.69
N VAL A 282 18.24 -12.02 21.97
CA VAL A 282 19.19 -12.96 21.36
C VAL A 282 20.32 -13.25 22.36
N PRO A 283 20.31 -14.37 23.11
CA PRO A 283 21.52 -14.81 23.77
C PRO A 283 22.55 -15.08 22.69
N VAL A 284 23.59 -14.27 22.66
CA VAL A 284 24.80 -14.53 21.88
C VAL A 284 25.32 -15.90 22.29
N ARG A 285 24.96 -16.94 21.53
CA ARG A 285 25.68 -18.21 21.59
C ARG A 285 27.04 -17.93 20.97
N GLN A 286 28.02 -17.62 21.83
CA GLN A 286 29.42 -17.76 21.48
C GLN A 286 29.66 -19.21 21.06
N VAL A 287 29.76 -19.43 19.75
CA VAL A 287 30.33 -20.66 19.22
C VAL A 287 31.85 -20.48 19.31
N ARG A 288 32.48 -21.27 20.19
CA ARG A 288 33.92 -21.54 20.17
C ARG A 288 34.25 -22.54 19.06
#